data_AF-A0A970VI28-F1
#
_entry.id   AF-A0A970VI28-F1
#
_cell.length_a   1.000
_cell.length_b   1.000
_cell.length_c   1.000
_cell.angle_alpha   90.00
_cell.angle_beta   90.00
_cell.angle_gamma   90.00
#
_symmetry.space_group_name_H-M   'P 1'
#
loop_
_entity.id
_entity.type
_entity.pdbx_description
1 polymer ?
#
loop_
_entity_poly.entity_id
_entity_poly.type
_entity_poly.pdbx_seq_one_letter_code
_entity_poly.pdbx_strand_id
1 'polypeptide(L)'
;MILPMRLGIDEVETLAEQFITAGLCTKPIPFGGGHINDTYLLACDGQQENVHYILQRINQVAFPRPDQVLDNMMRVTDHLKEEIKRSGGDPTRETIDLCKTRDGASYSVDRNGDFWRMYRFIDSAVSYDTTDDVNVMREAGRIFGRFMNMLSGFDTSSLYETIVDFHHTPKRFDTFGDAVRRDAMGRGKDVAEMVEAAYEYEAFSSTLVDGCEAGLLPLRVTHNDTKLNNVLIDKATGKGLCAIDLDTVMPG
;
A
#
# COMPACT_ATOMS: atom_id res chain seq x y z
N MET A 1 7.96 -22.34 -12.00
CA MET A 1 6.92 -21.43 -11.49
C MET A 1 5.97 -21.19 -12.63
N ILE A 2 4.76 -21.77 -12.59
CA ILE A 2 3.73 -21.53 -13.60
C ILE A 2 3.28 -20.08 -13.37
N LEU A 3 3.48 -19.20 -14.35
CA LEU A 3 2.92 -17.85 -14.27
C LEU A 3 1.39 -17.99 -14.11
N PRO A 4 0.76 -17.32 -13.14
CA PRO A 4 -0.69 -17.38 -13.00
C PRO A 4 -1.35 -17.00 -14.32
N MET A 5 -2.39 -17.73 -14.71
CA MET A 5 -3.12 -17.46 -15.94
C MET A 5 -3.73 -16.06 -15.86
N ARG A 6 -3.18 -15.12 -16.62
CA ARG A 6 -3.77 -13.79 -16.75
C ARG A 6 -5.20 -13.89 -17.28
N LEU A 7 -6.09 -13.12 -16.66
CA LEU A 7 -7.44 -12.93 -17.15
C LEU A 7 -7.43 -12.29 -18.54
N GLY A 8 -8.35 -12.74 -19.40
CA GLY A 8 -8.68 -12.02 -20.63
C GLY A 8 -9.34 -10.67 -20.31
N ILE A 9 -9.24 -9.71 -21.22
CA ILE A 9 -9.74 -8.35 -20.95
C ILE A 9 -11.25 -8.30 -20.67
N ASP A 10 -12.03 -9.19 -21.29
CA ASP A 10 -13.48 -9.29 -21.07
C ASP A 10 -13.81 -9.86 -19.66
N GLU A 11 -12.92 -10.69 -19.11
CA GLU A 11 -13.03 -11.20 -17.74
C GLU A 11 -12.72 -10.09 -16.73
N VAL A 12 -11.71 -9.25 -17.02
CA VAL A 12 -11.39 -8.07 -16.21
C VAL A 12 -12.54 -7.06 -16.23
N GLU A 13 -13.19 -6.88 -17.39
CA GLU A 13 -14.38 -6.04 -17.54
C GLU A 13 -15.54 -6.55 -16.68
N THR A 14 -15.86 -7.84 -16.76
CA THR A 14 -16.91 -8.48 -15.93
C THR A 14 -16.60 -8.34 -14.43
N LEU A 15 -15.33 -8.41 -14.05
CA LEU A 15 -14.90 -8.24 -12.68
C LEU A 15 -15.07 -6.80 -12.19
N ALA A 16 -14.75 -5.82 -13.04
CA ALA A 16 -14.94 -4.40 -12.76
C ALA A 16 -16.40 -4.06 -12.48
N GLU A 17 -17.34 -4.68 -13.21
CA GLU A 17 -18.79 -4.46 -13.05
C GLU A 17 -19.33 -4.88 -11.67
N GLN A 18 -18.59 -5.70 -10.93
CA GLN A 18 -18.94 -6.08 -9.56
C GLN A 18 -18.80 -4.91 -8.58
N PHE A 19 -18.04 -3.87 -8.92
CA PHE A 19 -17.79 -2.71 -8.07
C PHE A 19 -18.82 -1.59 -8.28
N ILE A 20 -19.06 -0.84 -7.21
CA ILE A 20 -19.89 0.36 -7.24
C ILE A 20 -19.05 1.53 -7.74
N THR A 21 -19.42 2.07 -8.89
CA THR A 21 -18.77 3.21 -9.55
C THR A 21 -19.78 4.35 -9.76
N ALA A 22 -19.28 5.54 -10.13
CA ALA A 22 -20.12 6.72 -10.38
C ALA A 22 -21.08 6.56 -11.57
N GLY A 23 -20.84 5.59 -12.45
CA GLY A 23 -21.65 5.31 -13.63
C GLY A 23 -21.07 4.17 -14.47
N LEU A 24 -21.50 4.08 -15.72
CA LEU A 24 -21.00 3.10 -16.69
C LEU A 24 -19.53 3.35 -16.98
N CYS A 25 -18.73 2.29 -16.96
CA CYS A 25 -17.30 2.36 -17.18
C CYS A 25 -16.92 1.94 -18.59
N THR A 26 -15.88 2.55 -19.12
CA THR A 26 -15.21 2.12 -20.34
C THR A 26 -14.53 0.76 -20.11
N LYS A 27 -14.15 0.12 -21.22
CA LYS A 27 -13.30 -1.06 -21.18
C LYS A 27 -12.02 -0.78 -20.37
N PRO A 28 -11.58 -1.70 -19.48
CA PRO A 28 -10.35 -1.52 -18.73
C PRO A 28 -9.14 -1.41 -19.67
N ILE A 29 -8.21 -0.51 -19.34
CA ILE A 29 -6.92 -0.41 -20.04
C ILE A 29 -5.78 -0.74 -19.07
N PRO A 30 -4.78 -1.55 -19.46
CA PRO A 30 -3.61 -1.77 -18.62
C PRO A 30 -2.96 -0.44 -18.21
N PHE A 31 -2.62 -0.32 -16.93
CA PHE A 31 -2.16 0.94 -16.35
C PHE A 31 -0.93 0.73 -15.45
N GLY A 32 0.04 1.63 -15.58
CA GLY A 32 1.28 1.60 -14.81
C GLY A 32 2.36 0.68 -15.38
N GLY A 33 3.52 0.66 -14.71
CA GLY A 33 4.71 -0.14 -15.07
C GLY A 33 5.15 -1.12 -13.98
N GLY A 34 4.35 -1.30 -12.93
CA GLY A 34 4.69 -2.17 -11.80
C GLY A 34 4.80 -3.63 -12.22
N HIS A 35 5.91 -4.28 -11.83
CA HIS A 35 6.18 -5.68 -12.18
C HIS A 35 5.37 -6.71 -11.36
N ILE A 36 4.56 -6.26 -10.39
CA ILE A 36 4.01 -7.11 -9.32
C ILE A 36 2.48 -7.32 -9.43
N ASN A 37 1.71 -6.26 -9.68
CA ASN A 37 0.24 -6.32 -9.68
C ASN A 37 -0.33 -5.99 -11.07
N ASP A 38 -1.23 -6.83 -11.59
CA ASP A 38 -2.00 -6.49 -12.78
C ASP A 38 -2.95 -5.33 -12.42
N THR A 39 -2.73 -4.19 -13.07
CA THR A 39 -3.39 -2.92 -12.74
C THR A 39 -4.04 -2.37 -14.00
N TYR A 40 -5.30 -1.94 -13.89
CA TYR A 40 -6.09 -1.42 -14.99
C TYR A 40 -6.74 -0.10 -14.61
N LEU A 41 -6.79 0.84 -15.55
CA LEU A 41 -7.52 2.10 -15.44
C LEU A 41 -8.87 1.96 -16.16
N LEU A 42 -9.91 2.50 -15.55
CA LEU A 42 -11.25 2.62 -16.13
C LEU A 42 -11.68 4.08 -16.05
N ALA A 43 -12.31 4.59 -17.10
CA ALA A 43 -13.02 5.87 -17.06
C ALA A 43 -14.51 5.58 -16.94
N CYS A 44 -15.23 6.22 -16.03
CA CYS A 44 -16.66 6.01 -15.86
C CYS A 44 -17.41 7.32 -15.95
N ASP A 45 -18.60 7.28 -16.55
CA ASP A 45 -19.46 8.45 -16.75
C ASP A 45 -19.94 8.97 -15.38
N GLY A 46 -19.37 10.07 -14.91
CA GLY A 46 -19.84 10.75 -13.71
C GLY A 46 -20.91 11.81 -14.04
N GLN A 47 -21.54 12.36 -13.00
CA GLN A 47 -22.63 13.34 -13.20
C GLN A 47 -22.18 14.66 -13.80
N GLN A 48 -20.94 15.08 -13.55
CA GLN A 48 -20.39 16.37 -14.02
C GLN A 48 -19.15 16.17 -14.90
N GLU A 49 -18.32 15.18 -14.58
CA GLU A 49 -17.10 14.83 -15.30
C GLU A 49 -16.86 13.32 -15.20
N ASN A 50 -16.00 12.81 -16.08
CA ASN A 50 -15.58 11.42 -16.01
C ASN A 50 -14.79 11.17 -14.73
N VAL A 51 -15.10 10.07 -14.05
CA VAL A 51 -14.39 9.62 -12.85
C VAL A 51 -13.54 8.42 -13.23
N HIS A 52 -12.25 8.49 -12.92
CA HIS A 52 -11.34 7.39 -13.18
C HIS A 52 -11.27 6.44 -11.96
N TYR A 53 -11.04 5.16 -12.23
CA TYR A 53 -10.88 4.11 -11.22
C TYR A 53 -9.70 3.22 -11.57
N ILE A 54 -9.03 2.71 -10.54
CA ILE A 54 -8.02 1.66 -10.67
C ILE A 54 -8.63 0.35 -10.20
N LEU A 55 -8.59 -0.66 -11.06
CA LEU A 55 -8.82 -2.06 -10.72
C LEU A 55 -7.47 -2.75 -10.61
N GLN A 56 -7.19 -3.40 -9.49
CA GLN A 56 -5.87 -3.98 -9.22
C GLN A 56 -5.98 -5.37 -8.57
N ARG A 57 -5.21 -6.31 -9.10
CA ARG A 57 -5.01 -7.63 -8.50
C ARG A 57 -4.02 -7.54 -7.34
N ILE A 58 -4.35 -8.16 -6.21
CA ILE A 58 -3.47 -8.24 -5.04
C ILE A 58 -2.48 -9.39 -5.22
N ASN A 59 -1.19 -9.13 -4.95
CA ASN A 59 -0.17 -10.18 -4.95
C ASN A 59 -0.31 -11.12 -3.74
N GLN A 60 -0.95 -12.26 -3.94
CA GLN A 60 -1.14 -13.27 -2.89
C GLN A 60 0.15 -13.95 -2.41
N VAL A 61 1.26 -13.84 -3.16
CA VAL A 61 2.57 -14.35 -2.72
C VAL A 61 3.15 -13.46 -1.63
N ALA A 62 3.03 -12.14 -1.79
CA ALA A 62 3.46 -11.18 -0.78
C ALA A 62 2.44 -11.07 0.38
N PHE A 63 1.16 -11.21 0.06
CA PHE A 63 0.05 -11.08 1.00
C PHE A 63 -0.81 -12.35 1.02
N PRO A 64 -0.44 -13.37 1.83
CA PRO A 64 -1.17 -14.64 1.90
C PRO A 64 -2.61 -14.51 2.39
N ARG A 65 -2.96 -13.36 3.02
CA ARG A 65 -4.30 -13.01 3.50
C ARG A 65 -4.79 -11.69 2.90
N PRO A 66 -5.11 -11.64 1.59
CA PRO A 66 -5.58 -10.42 0.94
C PRO A 66 -6.86 -9.86 1.57
N ASP A 67 -7.70 -10.74 2.11
CA ASP A 67 -8.91 -10.37 2.85
C ASP A 67 -8.60 -9.46 4.04
N GLN A 68 -7.54 -9.76 4.78
CA GLN A 68 -7.09 -8.96 5.92
C GLN A 68 -6.46 -7.63 5.49
N VAL A 69 -5.68 -7.63 4.41
CA VAL A 69 -5.13 -6.40 3.80
C VAL A 69 -6.26 -5.44 3.43
N LEU A 70 -7.29 -5.95 2.75
CA LEU A 70 -8.40 -5.15 2.26
C LEU A 70 -9.32 -4.69 3.39
N ASP A 71 -9.48 -5.47 4.45
CA ASP A 71 -10.18 -5.04 5.66
C ASP A 71 -9.42 -3.92 6.40
N ASN A 72 -8.10 -4.06 6.61
CA ASN A 72 -7.27 -3.00 7.17
C ASN A 72 -7.39 -1.71 6.35
N MET A 73 -7.22 -1.81 5.03
CA MET A 73 -7.29 -0.67 4.13
C MET A 73 -8.66 0.01 4.17
N MET A 74 -9.76 -0.76 4.19
CA MET A 74 -11.11 -0.20 4.31
C MET A 74 -11.29 0.56 5.62
N ARG A 75 -10.94 -0.04 6.76
CA ARG A 75 -11.06 0.58 8.09
C ARG A 75 -10.25 1.87 8.21
N VAL A 76 -9.00 1.82 7.75
CA VAL A 76 -8.10 2.98 7.79
C VAL A 76 -8.60 4.07 6.86
N THR A 77 -8.96 3.75 5.61
CA THR A 77 -9.42 4.77 4.67
C THR A 77 -10.76 5.38 5.08
N ASP A 78 -11.69 4.62 5.64
CA ASP A 78 -12.96 5.15 6.17
C ASP A 78 -12.71 6.11 7.34
N HIS A 79 -11.84 5.76 8.29
CA HIS A 79 -11.43 6.67 9.36
C HIS A 79 -10.76 7.94 8.84
N LEU A 80 -9.83 7.81 7.89
CA LEU A 80 -9.16 8.95 7.27
C LEU A 80 -10.16 9.88 6.57
N LYS A 81 -11.16 9.34 5.85
CA LYS A 81 -12.21 10.15 5.21
C LYS A 81 -12.98 10.96 6.23
N GLU A 82 -13.27 10.42 7.41
CA GLU A 82 -13.93 11.17 8.49
C GLU A 82 -13.05 12.30 9.02
N GLU A 83 -11.78 12.02 9.32
CA GLU A 83 -10.84 13.02 9.83
C GLU A 83 -10.56 14.16 8.82
N ILE A 84 -10.47 13.81 7.53
CA ILE A 84 -10.33 14.78 6.44
C ILE A 84 -11.56 15.68 6.37
N LYS A 85 -12.78 15.12 6.41
CA LYS A 85 -14.03 15.91 6.42
C LYS A 85 -14.11 16.83 7.63
N ARG A 86 -13.78 16.32 8.83
CA ARG A 86 -13.76 17.11 10.08
C ARG A 86 -12.80 18.30 9.98
N SER A 87 -11.70 18.13 9.24
CA SER A 87 -10.70 19.17 9.01
C SER A 87 -11.03 20.11 7.83
N GLY A 88 -12.19 19.93 7.18
CA GLY A 88 -12.61 20.73 6.02
C GLY A 88 -11.88 20.41 4.72
N GLY A 89 -11.26 19.22 4.63
CA GLY A 89 -10.58 18.73 3.44
C GLY A 89 -11.49 18.01 2.43
N ASP A 90 -10.87 17.53 1.35
CA ASP A 90 -11.45 16.73 0.28
C ASP A 90 -11.00 15.26 0.37
N PRO A 91 -11.85 14.36 0.89
CA PRO A 91 -11.53 12.94 1.02
C PRO A 91 -11.32 12.22 -0.32
N THR A 92 -11.79 12.79 -1.43
CA THR A 92 -11.62 12.18 -2.76
C THR A 92 -10.22 12.42 -3.34
N ARG A 93 -9.46 13.33 -2.73
CA ARG A 93 -8.07 13.65 -3.10
C ARG A 93 -7.08 13.38 -1.99
N GLU A 94 -7.50 13.41 -0.73
CA GLU A 94 -6.59 13.37 0.43
C GLU A 94 -6.48 12.00 1.11
N THR A 95 -7.16 10.97 0.58
CA THR A 95 -6.94 9.57 0.93
C THR A 95 -7.42 8.66 -0.21
N ILE A 96 -7.04 7.38 -0.18
CA ILE A 96 -7.59 6.39 -1.11
C ILE A 96 -9.09 6.15 -0.83
N ASP A 97 -9.89 6.11 -1.88
CA ASP A 97 -11.31 5.82 -1.83
C ASP A 97 -11.60 4.44 -2.43
N LEU A 98 -11.57 3.40 -1.58
CA LEU A 98 -11.92 2.03 -1.98
C LEU A 98 -13.39 1.92 -2.37
N CYS A 99 -13.62 1.32 -3.52
CA CYS A 99 -14.95 0.94 -3.99
C CYS A 99 -15.39 -0.35 -3.30
N LYS A 100 -16.64 -0.35 -2.82
CA LYS A 100 -17.29 -1.59 -2.43
C LYS A 100 -17.83 -2.31 -3.65
N THR A 101 -17.90 -3.62 -3.58
CA THR A 101 -18.69 -4.42 -4.51
C THR A 101 -20.18 -4.20 -4.28
N ARG A 102 -21.02 -4.60 -5.25
CA ARG A 102 -22.49 -4.44 -5.19
C ARG A 102 -23.14 -5.21 -4.03
N ASP A 103 -22.49 -6.25 -3.53
CA ASP A 103 -22.88 -7.01 -2.34
C ASP A 103 -22.25 -6.45 -1.03
N GLY A 104 -21.45 -5.38 -1.13
CA GLY A 104 -20.92 -4.64 0.01
C GLY A 104 -19.54 -5.05 0.49
N ALA A 105 -18.88 -6.03 -0.15
CA ALA A 105 -17.50 -6.40 0.15
C ALA A 105 -16.47 -5.35 -0.33
N SER A 106 -15.24 -5.40 0.17
CA SER A 106 -14.13 -4.52 -0.23
C SER A 106 -13.35 -5.02 -1.44
N TYR A 107 -13.69 -6.21 -1.95
CA TYR A 107 -12.96 -6.90 -3.02
C TYR A 107 -13.87 -7.86 -3.78
N SER A 108 -13.39 -8.28 -4.95
CA SER A 108 -13.96 -9.38 -5.72
C SER A 108 -12.90 -10.45 -5.96
N VAL A 109 -13.33 -11.69 -6.18
CA VAL A 109 -12.44 -12.83 -6.42
C VAL A 109 -12.71 -13.37 -7.82
N ASP A 110 -11.66 -13.54 -8.61
CA ASP A 110 -11.79 -14.08 -9.96
C ASP A 110 -11.86 -15.62 -9.98
N ARG A 111 -11.97 -16.19 -11.19
CA ARG A 111 -12.03 -17.66 -11.37
C ARG A 111 -10.75 -18.41 -10.98
N ASN A 112 -9.62 -17.73 -10.83
CA ASN A 112 -8.37 -18.32 -10.40
C ASN A 112 -8.21 -18.27 -8.87
N GLY A 113 -9.12 -17.59 -8.16
CA GLY A 113 -9.00 -17.34 -6.73
C GLY A 113 -8.13 -16.13 -6.38
N ASP A 114 -7.75 -15.32 -7.38
CA ASP A 114 -7.02 -14.07 -7.15
C ASP A 114 -7.98 -12.99 -6.64
N PHE A 115 -7.50 -12.14 -5.74
CA PHE A 115 -8.28 -11.07 -5.13
C PHE A 115 -8.03 -9.76 -5.86
N TRP A 116 -9.11 -9.01 -6.07
CA TRP A 116 -9.09 -7.75 -6.79
C TRP A 116 -9.78 -6.66 -6.00
N ARG A 117 -9.18 -5.48 -6.00
CA ARG A 117 -9.75 -4.26 -5.42
C ARG A 117 -10.00 -3.22 -6.50
N MET A 118 -10.98 -2.36 -6.27
CA MET A 118 -11.14 -1.14 -7.04
C MET A 118 -11.10 0.07 -6.12
N TYR A 119 -10.48 1.15 -6.57
CA TYR A 119 -10.52 2.44 -5.87
C TYR A 119 -10.57 3.59 -6.88
N ARG A 120 -11.13 4.72 -6.43
CA ARG A 120 -11.16 5.94 -7.23
C ARG A 120 -9.74 6.43 -7.51
N PHE A 121 -9.45 6.71 -8.76
CA PHE A 121 -8.18 7.29 -9.18
C PHE A 121 -8.14 8.77 -8.82
N ILE A 122 -6.99 9.23 -8.34
CA ILE A 122 -6.78 10.63 -7.96
C ILE A 122 -6.16 11.37 -9.15
N ASP A 123 -7.02 12.04 -9.90
CA ASP A 123 -6.62 12.82 -11.07
C ASP A 123 -5.75 14.04 -10.73
N SER A 124 -4.99 14.52 -11.71
CA SER A 124 -4.09 15.68 -11.58
C SER A 124 -3.02 15.53 -10.48
N ALA A 125 -2.66 14.28 -10.17
CA ALA A 125 -1.58 13.95 -9.25
C ALA A 125 -0.36 13.35 -9.97
N VAL A 126 0.79 13.43 -9.32
CA VAL A 126 2.06 12.83 -9.74
C VAL A 126 2.75 12.22 -8.51
N SER A 127 3.47 11.12 -8.71
CA SER A 127 4.40 10.57 -7.73
C SER A 127 5.81 10.52 -8.33
N TYR A 128 6.82 10.41 -7.47
CA TYR A 128 8.22 10.44 -7.87
C TYR A 128 8.96 9.23 -7.29
N ASP A 129 9.69 8.49 -8.12
CA ASP A 129 10.57 7.42 -7.62
C ASP A 129 11.77 8.00 -6.86
N THR A 130 12.33 9.09 -7.40
CA THR A 130 13.44 9.86 -6.82
C THR A 130 13.25 11.34 -7.13
N THR A 131 13.83 12.21 -6.31
CA THR A 131 13.79 13.66 -6.53
C THR A 131 15.02 14.34 -5.95
N ASP A 132 15.46 15.42 -6.60
CA ASP A 132 16.42 16.39 -6.04
C ASP A 132 15.71 17.64 -5.50
N ASP A 133 14.38 17.75 -5.66
CA ASP A 133 13.60 18.86 -5.17
C ASP A 133 13.26 18.68 -3.67
N VAL A 134 13.86 19.50 -2.83
CA VAL A 134 13.62 19.53 -1.38
C VAL A 134 12.15 19.78 -1.03
N ASN A 135 11.39 20.51 -1.86
CA ASN A 135 9.96 20.74 -1.61
C ASN A 135 9.16 19.44 -1.76
N VAL A 136 9.46 18.62 -2.75
CA VAL A 136 8.85 17.29 -2.94
C VAL A 136 9.10 16.42 -1.70
N MET A 137 10.33 16.39 -1.20
CA MET A 137 10.66 15.66 0.04
C MET A 137 9.96 16.22 1.28
N ARG A 138 9.83 17.54 1.38
CA ARG A 138 9.10 18.18 2.49
C ARG A 138 7.63 17.82 2.47
N GLU A 139 7.00 17.83 1.29
CA GLU A 139 5.59 17.46 1.15
C GLU A 139 5.37 15.97 1.40
N ALA A 140 6.30 15.09 1.01
CA ALA A 140 6.26 13.68 1.37
C ALA A 140 6.30 13.48 2.89
N GLY A 141 7.24 14.14 3.59
CA GLY A 141 7.31 14.12 5.05
C GLY A 141 6.04 14.68 5.70
N ARG A 142 5.48 15.76 5.15
CA ARG A 142 4.20 16.34 5.59
C ARG A 142 3.06 15.33 5.47
N ILE A 143 2.97 14.59 4.36
CA ILE A 143 1.91 13.61 4.12
C ILE A 143 2.01 12.43 5.08
N PHE A 144 3.17 11.82 5.26
CA PHE A 144 3.31 10.73 6.24
C PHE A 144 3.09 11.20 7.68
N GLY A 145 3.58 12.39 8.03
CA GLY A 145 3.31 13.00 9.34
C GLY A 145 1.82 13.23 9.58
N ARG A 146 1.11 13.74 8.57
CA ARG A 146 -0.35 13.94 8.62
C ARG A 146 -1.09 12.61 8.71
N PHE A 147 -0.69 11.61 7.93
CA PHE A 147 -1.27 10.26 7.97
C PHE A 147 -1.20 9.66 9.38
N MET A 148 -0.01 9.69 10.01
CA MET A 148 0.17 9.24 11.40
C MET A 148 -0.67 10.05 12.38
N ASN A 149 -0.76 11.38 12.20
CA ASN A 149 -1.54 12.23 13.08
C ASN A 149 -3.05 11.94 13.01
N MET A 150 -3.60 11.76 11.81
CA MET A 150 -5.02 11.42 11.61
C MET A 150 -5.37 10.05 12.21
N LEU A 151 -4.41 9.13 12.30
CA LEU A 151 -4.58 7.81 12.90
C LEU A 151 -4.18 7.73 14.37
N SER A 152 -3.81 8.85 15.00
CA SER A 152 -3.31 8.86 16.38
C SER A 152 -4.30 8.34 17.43
N GLY A 153 -5.60 8.44 17.16
CA GLY A 153 -6.68 7.89 17.99
C GLY A 153 -7.31 6.62 17.45
N PHE A 154 -6.76 6.01 16.39
CA PHE A 154 -7.29 4.78 15.81
C PHE A 154 -6.95 3.56 16.69
N ASP A 155 -7.90 2.66 16.88
CA ASP A 155 -7.69 1.42 17.64
C ASP A 155 -6.84 0.43 16.83
N THR A 156 -5.54 0.34 17.19
CA THR A 156 -4.58 -0.55 16.53
C THR A 156 -4.93 -2.02 16.68
N SER A 157 -5.63 -2.42 17.76
CA SER A 157 -6.02 -3.81 17.99
C SER A 157 -7.07 -4.33 17.00
N SER A 158 -7.70 -3.40 16.28
CA SER A 158 -8.68 -3.71 15.24
C SER A 158 -8.05 -4.05 13.88
N LEU A 159 -6.72 -3.91 13.72
CA LEU A 159 -6.00 -4.23 12.48
C LEU A 159 -5.27 -5.57 12.56
N TYR A 160 -5.15 -6.22 11.42
CA TYR A 160 -4.33 -7.40 11.24
C TYR A 160 -2.88 -7.03 10.91
N GLU A 161 -1.94 -7.90 11.26
CA GLU A 161 -0.59 -7.86 10.72
C GLU A 161 -0.60 -8.48 9.32
N THR A 162 -0.44 -7.67 8.27
CA THR A 162 -0.59 -8.14 6.88
C THR A 162 0.63 -8.92 6.39
N ILE A 163 1.80 -8.60 6.94
CA ILE A 163 3.03 -9.37 6.79
C ILE A 163 3.62 -9.57 8.17
N VAL A 164 3.62 -10.82 8.64
CA VAL A 164 4.16 -11.17 9.95
C VAL A 164 5.64 -10.78 10.05
N ASP A 165 6.00 -10.14 11.16
CA ASP A 165 7.36 -9.73 11.50
C ASP A 165 7.96 -8.75 10.48
N PHE A 166 7.12 -7.92 9.85
CA PHE A 166 7.54 -7.11 8.70
C PHE A 166 8.78 -6.24 9.00
N HIS A 167 8.69 -5.47 10.09
CA HIS A 167 9.76 -4.62 10.64
C HIS A 167 10.36 -5.17 11.93
N HIS A 168 10.23 -6.48 12.19
CA HIS A 168 10.89 -7.12 13.32
C HIS A 168 12.36 -7.40 12.98
N THR A 169 13.19 -6.36 13.03
CA THR A 169 14.60 -6.40 12.57
C THR A 169 15.44 -7.56 13.14
N PRO A 170 15.32 -7.97 14.43
CA PRO A 170 16.05 -9.14 14.93
C PRO A 170 15.75 -10.44 14.16
N LYS A 171 14.47 -10.78 13.94
CA LYS A 171 14.05 -11.93 13.13
C LYS A 171 14.48 -11.80 11.66
N ARG A 172 14.57 -10.57 11.14
CA ARG A 172 15.14 -10.31 9.81
C ARG A 172 16.64 -10.61 9.78
N PHE A 173 17.38 -10.28 10.84
CA PHE A 173 18.78 -10.68 11.00
C PHE A 173 18.95 -12.19 11.08
N ASP A 174 18.08 -12.91 11.82
CA ASP A 174 18.11 -14.37 11.86
C ASP A 174 17.95 -14.98 10.46
N THR A 175 16.95 -14.49 9.71
CA THR A 175 16.68 -14.90 8.33
C THR A 175 17.86 -14.59 7.40
N PHE A 176 18.48 -13.43 7.56
CA PHE A 176 19.68 -13.03 6.84
C PHE A 176 20.87 -13.95 7.16
N GLY A 177 21.12 -14.25 8.44
CA GLY A 177 22.18 -15.15 8.87
C GLY A 177 22.00 -16.57 8.37
N ASP A 178 20.77 -17.07 8.34
CA ASP A 178 20.44 -18.35 7.70
C ASP A 178 20.73 -18.35 6.20
N ALA A 179 20.39 -17.28 5.49
CA ALA A 179 20.67 -17.14 4.07
C ALA A 179 22.18 -17.09 3.78
N VAL A 180 22.96 -16.36 4.59
CA VAL A 180 24.42 -16.29 4.52
C VAL A 180 25.04 -17.65 4.77
N ARG A 181 24.63 -18.36 5.83
CA ARG A 181 25.15 -19.71 6.15
C ARG A 181 24.83 -20.73 5.06
N ARG A 182 23.61 -20.66 4.51
CA ARG A 182 23.16 -21.59 3.47
C ARG A 182 23.88 -21.36 2.14
N ASP A 183 24.16 -20.11 1.80
CA ASP A 183 24.79 -19.66 0.55
C ASP A 183 24.37 -20.47 -0.69
N ALA A 184 23.05 -20.58 -0.90
CA ALA A 184 22.47 -21.57 -1.83
C ALA A 184 22.98 -21.44 -3.28
N MET A 185 23.52 -20.28 -3.64
CA MET A 185 24.04 -19.97 -4.98
C MET A 185 25.55 -19.66 -4.99
N GLY A 186 26.26 -19.85 -3.87
CA GLY A 186 27.71 -19.63 -3.79
C GLY A 186 28.14 -18.17 -3.97
N ARG A 187 27.26 -17.21 -3.63
CA ARG A 187 27.45 -15.77 -3.81
C ARG A 187 28.07 -15.09 -2.59
N GLY A 188 28.11 -15.77 -1.43
CA GLY A 188 28.56 -15.17 -0.17
C GLY A 188 29.97 -14.59 -0.25
N LYS A 189 30.88 -15.27 -0.97
CA LYS A 189 32.27 -14.80 -1.19
C LYS A 189 32.36 -13.46 -1.92
N ASP A 190 31.39 -13.15 -2.79
CA ASP A 190 31.41 -11.94 -3.64
C ASP A 190 30.91 -10.71 -2.88
N VAL A 191 30.30 -10.92 -1.70
CA VAL A 191 29.67 -9.88 -0.87
C VAL A 191 30.10 -9.96 0.60
N ALA A 192 31.23 -10.62 0.90
CA ALA A 192 31.68 -10.86 2.27
C ALA A 192 31.80 -9.57 3.10
N GLU A 193 32.38 -8.51 2.52
CA GLU A 193 32.50 -7.20 3.17
C GLU A 193 31.13 -6.59 3.50
N MET A 194 30.12 -6.76 2.63
CA MET A 194 28.76 -6.27 2.91
C MET A 194 28.08 -7.07 4.02
N VAL A 195 28.35 -8.38 4.08
CA VAL A 195 27.85 -9.25 5.15
C VAL A 195 28.45 -8.85 6.49
N GLU A 196 29.77 -8.66 6.55
CA GLU A 196 30.47 -8.18 7.75
C GLU A 196 29.92 -6.82 8.21
N ALA A 197 29.80 -5.87 7.27
CA ALA A 197 29.23 -4.56 7.57
C ALA A 197 27.79 -4.63 8.10
N ALA A 198 26.96 -5.56 7.61
CA ALA A 198 25.61 -5.75 8.14
C ALA A 198 25.63 -6.22 9.61
N TYR A 199 26.53 -7.14 9.97
CA TYR A 199 26.67 -7.64 11.35
C TYR A 199 27.18 -6.58 12.34
N GLU A 200 27.87 -5.53 11.88
CA GLU A 200 28.23 -4.40 12.74
C GLU A 200 26.99 -3.70 13.35
N TYR A 201 25.83 -3.81 12.70
CA TYR A 201 24.57 -3.23 13.16
C TYR A 201 23.66 -4.21 13.92
N GLU A 202 24.06 -5.48 14.09
CA GLU A 202 23.20 -6.50 14.71
C GLU A 202 22.75 -6.09 16.12
N ALA A 203 23.67 -5.52 16.92
CA ALA A 203 23.37 -5.03 18.26
C ALA A 203 22.35 -3.88 18.32
N PHE A 204 22.16 -3.13 17.22
CA PHE A 204 21.17 -2.06 17.14
C PHE A 204 19.81 -2.56 16.64
N SER A 205 19.73 -3.78 16.10
CA SER A 205 18.53 -4.30 15.43
C SER A 205 17.32 -4.38 16.36
N SER A 206 17.50 -4.69 17.65
CA SER A 206 16.42 -4.84 18.60
C SER A 206 15.90 -3.53 19.19
N THR A 207 16.60 -2.40 18.98
CA THR A 207 16.32 -1.11 19.68
C THR A 207 14.84 -0.73 19.68
N LEU A 208 14.15 -0.82 18.54
CA LEU A 208 12.74 -0.46 18.42
C LEU A 208 11.81 -1.53 19.02
N VAL A 209 12.14 -2.81 18.83
CA VAL A 209 11.37 -3.94 19.37
C VAL A 209 11.40 -3.92 20.89
N ASP A 210 12.60 -3.81 21.48
CA ASP A 210 12.82 -3.71 22.92
C ASP A 210 12.10 -2.48 23.49
N GLY A 211 12.13 -1.35 22.76
CA GLY A 211 11.42 -0.13 23.15
C GLY A 211 9.90 -0.31 23.19
N CYS A 212 9.32 -1.04 22.24
CA CYS A 212 7.91 -1.39 22.22
C CYS A 212 7.55 -2.37 23.35
N GLU A 213 8.33 -3.44 23.55
CA GLU A 213 8.11 -4.43 24.61
C GLU A 213 8.23 -3.82 26.02
N ALA A 214 9.14 -2.87 26.20
CA ALA A 214 9.30 -2.12 27.44
C ALA A 214 8.24 -1.01 27.64
N GLY A 215 7.35 -0.78 26.67
CA GLY A 215 6.34 0.27 26.72
C GLY A 215 6.89 1.70 26.61
N LEU A 216 8.14 1.86 26.15
CA LEU A 216 8.78 3.16 25.90
C LEU A 216 8.35 3.77 24.57
N LEU A 217 8.02 2.92 23.59
CA LEU A 217 7.47 3.30 22.30
C LEU A 217 5.99 2.89 22.23
N PRO A 218 5.08 3.82 21.91
CA PRO A 218 3.67 3.48 21.77
C PRO A 218 3.42 2.75 20.45
N LEU A 219 2.61 1.69 20.50
CA LEU A 219 2.10 1.03 19.30
C LEU A 219 1.13 1.97 18.57
N ARG A 220 1.32 2.15 17.27
CA ARG A 220 0.49 3.02 16.41
C ARG A 220 0.10 2.29 15.13
N VAL A 221 -0.86 2.86 14.41
CA VAL A 221 -1.06 2.47 13.02
C VAL A 221 0.06 3.10 12.19
N THR A 222 0.82 2.28 11.48
CA THR A 222 1.95 2.71 10.65
C THR A 222 1.70 2.35 9.19
N HIS A 223 2.29 3.11 8.27
CA HIS A 223 2.24 2.81 6.84
C HIS A 223 3.19 1.67 6.45
N ASN A 224 4.32 1.56 7.16
CA ASN A 224 5.38 0.57 6.98
C ASN A 224 6.16 0.61 5.65
N ASP A 225 5.62 1.15 4.56
CA ASP A 225 6.35 1.38 3.29
C ASP A 225 6.34 2.84 2.82
N THR A 226 7.08 3.72 3.50
CA THR A 226 7.03 5.18 3.30
C THR A 226 7.95 5.70 2.19
N LYS A 227 7.96 5.02 1.03
CA LYS A 227 8.73 5.46 -0.15
C LYS A 227 8.13 6.71 -0.77
N LEU A 228 8.95 7.48 -1.48
CA LEU A 228 8.51 8.73 -2.12
C LEU A 228 7.40 8.50 -3.15
N ASN A 229 7.46 7.40 -3.91
CA ASN A 229 6.45 7.08 -4.92
C ASN A 229 5.11 6.62 -4.31
N ASN A 230 5.06 6.39 -3.00
CA ASN A 230 3.84 6.16 -2.22
C ASN A 230 3.20 7.47 -1.73
N VAL A 231 3.65 8.62 -2.22
CA VAL A 231 3.00 9.91 -2.00
C VAL A 231 2.53 10.49 -3.33
N LEU A 232 1.26 10.88 -3.37
CA LEU A 232 0.71 11.66 -4.47
C LEU A 232 0.88 13.16 -4.18
N ILE A 233 1.35 13.89 -5.19
CA ILE A 233 1.55 15.34 -5.18
C ILE A 233 0.68 15.95 -6.26
N ASP A 234 0.00 17.04 -5.92
CA ASP A 234 -0.85 17.78 -6.84
C ASP A 234 0.00 18.48 -7.90
N LYS A 235 -0.28 18.21 -9.19
CA LYS A 235 0.50 18.73 -10.32
C LYS A 235 0.47 20.25 -10.44
N ALA A 236 -0.64 20.88 -10.03
CA ALA A 236 -0.83 22.32 -10.21
C ALA A 236 -0.19 23.11 -9.07
N THR A 237 -0.30 22.61 -7.84
CA THR A 237 0.10 23.33 -6.63
C THR A 237 1.42 22.84 -6.02
N GLY A 238 1.88 21.64 -6.39
CA GLY A 238 3.04 21.00 -5.78
C GLY A 238 2.81 20.53 -4.34
N LYS A 239 1.57 20.56 -3.84
CA LYS A 239 1.24 20.12 -2.47
C LYS A 239 1.06 18.61 -2.42
N GLY A 240 1.47 18.01 -1.32
CA GLY A 240 1.14 16.62 -1.03
C GLY A 240 -0.38 16.44 -0.91
N LEU A 241 -0.90 15.38 -1.50
CA LEU A 241 -2.31 15.00 -1.46
C LEU A 241 -2.55 13.91 -0.42
N CYS A 242 -1.97 12.73 -0.63
CA CYS A 242 -2.16 11.58 0.26
C CYS A 242 -1.03 10.55 0.11
N ALA A 243 -0.96 9.64 1.08
CA ALA A 243 -0.21 8.40 0.94
C ALA A 243 -1.06 7.37 0.17
N ILE A 244 -0.40 6.52 -0.62
CA ILE A 244 -0.98 5.41 -1.37
C ILE A 244 -0.21 4.12 -1.05
N ASP A 245 -0.62 2.98 -1.62
CA ASP A 245 -0.02 1.68 -1.33
C ASP A 245 -0.16 1.29 0.16
N LEU A 246 -1.42 1.13 0.56
CA LEU A 246 -1.79 0.87 1.95
C LEU A 246 -1.75 -0.62 2.32
N ASP A 247 -1.09 -1.47 1.52
CA ASP A 247 -1.08 -2.92 1.70
C ASP A 247 -0.35 -3.36 2.98
N THR A 248 0.58 -2.53 3.44
CA THR A 248 1.36 -2.74 4.66
C THR A 248 0.90 -1.86 5.82
N VAL A 249 -0.31 -1.27 5.74
CA VAL A 249 -0.88 -0.56 6.90
C VAL A 249 -1.32 -1.56 7.96
N MET A 250 -0.67 -1.49 9.11
CA MET A 250 -0.86 -2.39 10.26
C MET A 250 -0.26 -1.77 11.53
N PRO A 251 -0.39 -2.39 12.71
CA PRO A 251 0.26 -1.92 13.92
C PRO A 251 1.79 -1.96 13.84
N GLY A 252 2.46 -0.94 14.40
CA GLY A 252 3.91 -0.88 14.56
C GLY A 252 4.39 0.38 15.26
#